data_AF-A0A1C7M5H2-F1
#
_entry.id   AF-A0A1C7M5H2-F1
#
_cell.length_a   1.000
_cell.length_b   1.000
_cell.length_c   1.000
_cell.angle_alpha   90.00
_cell.angle_beta   90.00
_cell.angle_gamma   90.00
#
_symmetry.space_group_name_H-M   'P 1'
#
loop_
_entity.id
_entity.type
_entity.pdbx_description
1 polymer ?
#
loop_
_entity_poly.entity_id
_entity_poly.type
_entity_poly.pdbx_seq_one_letter_code
_entity_poly.pdbx_strand_id
1 'polypeptide(L)'
;MLPSSSKLNEVQNKLAELRDSPMAIVPDEVLRLICNYLIGPFKKSQIASQCPQPFEHWFCAKADQLTVDAAVFLIRLHAYQNSFVDLWKFQLTKVLSGCCDCVRGLKEAEVMSRHTYFATFNDEILRPFYRNFHDDRLKAILDALAISHITPDPMPNSGQTLLDAPSAVVFHIFSDLHMMRDTRIIKIIHSYLPKDPITSWPKDYPPVGLLLLLVDQAEELRYWAQKQASFYKVAPVPMEHFLPMHVTVLEVVTNAVTGGLQASGGDLKVLEGQIAKDPAALWSGYCVILRFVPLELFRPSKSFNFDIRHVILGHLHDTGNRQPFSLFAHTITLTPD
;
A
#
# COMPACT_ATOMS: atom_id res chain seq x y z
N MET A 1 5.83 -25.87 -16.96
CA MET A 1 5.81 -27.24 -16.41
C MET A 1 5.67 -27.10 -14.90
N LEU A 2 4.61 -27.65 -14.32
CA LEU A 2 4.43 -27.63 -12.87
C LEU A 2 5.50 -28.52 -12.19
N PRO A 3 5.98 -28.17 -10.99
CA PRO A 3 6.95 -28.98 -10.24
C PRO A 3 6.38 -30.36 -9.92
N SER A 4 7.24 -31.37 -9.76
CA SER A 4 6.83 -32.69 -9.28
C SER A 4 6.32 -32.62 -7.83
N SER A 5 5.39 -33.50 -7.45
CA SER A 5 4.80 -33.54 -6.10
C SER A 5 5.85 -33.60 -4.98
N SER A 6 6.93 -34.39 -5.17
CA SER A 6 8.04 -34.46 -4.23
C SER A 6 8.73 -33.10 -4.01
N LYS A 7 8.89 -32.29 -5.06
CA LYS A 7 9.52 -30.96 -4.96
C LYS A 7 8.60 -29.95 -4.29
N LEU A 8 7.30 -30.05 -4.52
CA LEU A 8 6.31 -29.19 -3.84
C LEU A 8 6.35 -29.41 -2.32
N ASN A 9 6.36 -30.67 -1.89
CA ASN A 9 6.47 -31.02 -0.47
C ASN A 9 7.78 -30.52 0.15
N GLU A 10 8.89 -30.59 -0.60
CA GLU A 10 10.18 -30.09 -0.15
C GLU A 10 10.16 -28.57 0.07
N VAL A 11 9.60 -27.80 -0.87
CA VAL A 11 9.43 -26.34 -0.76
C VAL A 11 8.55 -25.98 0.42
N GLN A 12 7.42 -26.67 0.58
CA GLN A 12 6.48 -26.45 1.68
C GLN A 12 7.14 -26.69 3.04
N ASN A 13 7.86 -27.80 3.19
CA ASN A 13 8.55 -28.14 4.43
C ASN A 13 9.63 -27.09 4.77
N LYS A 14 10.39 -26.62 3.77
CA LYS A 14 11.42 -25.60 3.97
C LYS A 14 10.85 -24.24 4.35
N LEU A 15 9.73 -23.84 3.75
CA LEU A 15 9.04 -22.61 4.12
C LEU A 15 8.47 -22.68 5.55
N ALA A 16 7.89 -23.82 5.94
CA ALA A 16 7.43 -24.03 7.31
C ALA A 16 8.59 -23.93 8.31
N GLU A 17 9.70 -24.63 8.05
CA GLU A 17 10.92 -24.57 8.87
C GLU A 17 11.43 -23.13 9.04
N LEU A 18 11.50 -22.35 7.95
CA LEU A 18 11.97 -20.96 7.95
C LEU A 18 10.98 -19.98 8.57
N ARG A 19 9.69 -20.32 8.61
CA ARG A 19 8.66 -19.52 9.29
C ARG A 19 8.72 -19.74 10.79
N ASP A 20 8.87 -20.99 11.22
CA ASP A 20 8.85 -21.39 12.63
C ASP A 20 10.20 -21.13 13.31
N SER A 21 11.30 -21.20 12.55
CA SER A 21 12.66 -20.87 12.99
C SER A 21 13.37 -19.96 11.97
N PRO A 22 13.03 -18.66 11.93
CA PRO A 22 13.62 -17.71 10.98
C PRO A 22 15.14 -17.64 11.09
N MET A 23 15.82 -17.57 9.94
CA MET A 23 17.27 -17.48 9.86
C MET A 23 17.72 -16.17 9.21
N ALA A 24 18.72 -15.51 9.81
CA ALA A 24 19.34 -14.32 9.24
C ALA A 24 20.04 -14.65 7.91
N ILE A 25 20.80 -15.75 7.88
CA ILE A 25 21.50 -16.24 6.69
C ILE A 25 20.85 -17.57 6.29
N VAL A 26 20.17 -17.57 5.15
CA VAL A 26 19.59 -18.78 4.56
C VAL A 26 20.57 -19.35 3.54
N PRO A 27 20.83 -20.67 3.54
CA PRO A 27 21.70 -21.29 2.53
C PRO A 27 21.21 -21.06 1.09
N ASP A 28 22.14 -20.86 0.17
CA ASP A 28 21.87 -20.54 -1.24
C ASP A 28 21.04 -21.64 -1.93
N GLU A 29 21.21 -22.90 -1.56
CA GLU A 29 20.44 -24.01 -2.09
C GLU A 29 18.94 -23.91 -1.75
N VAL A 30 18.62 -23.41 -0.54
CA VAL A 30 17.24 -23.23 -0.10
C VAL A 30 16.60 -22.03 -0.80
N LEU A 31 17.33 -20.91 -0.91
CA LEU A 31 16.89 -19.74 -1.68
C LEU A 31 16.63 -20.12 -3.14
N ARG A 32 17.53 -20.90 -3.75
CA ARG A 32 17.39 -21.36 -5.12
C ARG A 32 16.23 -22.34 -5.28
N LEU A 33 16.00 -23.24 -4.32
CA LEU A 33 14.87 -24.17 -4.33
C LEU A 33 13.54 -23.40 -4.37
N ILE A 34 13.32 -22.49 -3.42
CA ILE A 34 12.07 -21.74 -3.28
C ILE A 34 11.87 -20.77 -4.45
N CYS A 35 12.95 -20.12 -4.91
CA CYS A 35 12.85 -19.22 -6.05
C CYS A 35 12.61 -19.97 -7.36
N ASN A 36 13.27 -21.11 -7.61
CA ASN A 36 12.98 -21.95 -8.78
C ASN A 36 11.55 -22.49 -8.78
N TYR A 37 10.94 -22.68 -7.61
CA TYR A 37 9.52 -22.95 -7.51
C TYR A 37 8.71 -21.78 -8.06
N LEU A 38 8.95 -20.56 -7.56
CA LEU A 38 8.14 -19.39 -7.91
C LEU A 38 8.34 -18.87 -9.34
N ILE A 39 9.59 -18.81 -9.84
CA ILE A 39 9.90 -18.21 -11.15
C ILE A 39 10.38 -19.22 -12.20
N GLY A 40 10.47 -20.50 -11.84
CA GLY A 40 11.00 -21.56 -12.70
C GLY A 40 12.54 -21.64 -12.67
N PRO A 41 13.12 -22.71 -13.25
CA PRO A 41 14.56 -22.90 -13.27
C PRO A 41 15.25 -21.89 -14.18
N PHE A 42 16.20 -21.14 -13.63
CA PHE A 42 16.98 -20.17 -14.38
C PHE A 42 18.09 -20.82 -15.20
N LYS A 43 18.13 -20.56 -16.52
CA LYS A 43 19.30 -20.85 -17.37
C LYS A 43 20.06 -19.55 -17.64
N LYS A 44 21.39 -19.53 -17.42
CA LYS A 44 22.25 -18.34 -17.59
C LYS A 44 22.15 -17.66 -18.97
N SER A 45 21.72 -18.38 -20.00
CA SER A 45 21.56 -17.87 -21.37
C SER A 45 20.18 -17.28 -21.67
N GLN A 46 19.22 -17.33 -20.73
CA GLN A 46 17.86 -16.84 -20.97
C GLN A 46 17.74 -15.34 -20.71
N ILE A 47 17.11 -14.65 -21.68
CA ILE A 47 16.68 -13.26 -21.54
C ILE A 47 15.47 -13.23 -20.58
N ALA A 48 15.43 -12.27 -19.66
CA ALA A 48 14.37 -12.19 -18.64
C ALA A 48 12.95 -12.21 -19.22
N SER A 49 12.73 -11.57 -20.37
CA SER A 49 11.45 -11.53 -21.08
C SER A 49 10.98 -12.89 -21.63
N GLN A 50 11.89 -13.86 -21.74
CA GLN A 50 11.61 -15.21 -22.26
C GLN A 50 11.50 -16.25 -21.14
N CYS A 51 11.68 -15.86 -19.88
CA CYS A 51 11.54 -16.78 -18.77
C CYS A 51 10.05 -17.06 -18.56
N PRO A 52 9.58 -18.31 -18.73
CA PRO A 52 8.19 -18.64 -18.49
C PRO A 52 7.90 -18.38 -17.01
N GLN A 53 6.87 -17.60 -16.74
CA GLN A 53 6.42 -17.30 -15.40
C GLN A 53 5.41 -18.38 -14.98
N PRO A 54 5.73 -19.28 -14.04
CA PRO A 54 4.82 -20.37 -13.69
C PRO A 54 3.52 -19.88 -13.05
N PHE A 55 3.59 -18.74 -12.35
CA PHE A 55 2.47 -18.17 -11.60
C PHE A 55 2.27 -16.69 -11.94
N GLU A 56 1.05 -16.34 -12.36
CA GLU A 56 0.67 -14.96 -12.68
C GLU A 56 0.34 -14.12 -11.44
N HIS A 57 -0.04 -14.79 -10.34
CA HIS A 57 -0.41 -14.17 -9.07
C HIS A 57 0.49 -14.69 -7.96
N TRP A 58 1.01 -13.79 -7.13
CA TRP A 58 1.95 -14.14 -6.06
C TRP A 58 1.43 -13.82 -4.66
N PHE A 59 0.61 -12.77 -4.49
CA PHE A 59 0.24 -12.28 -3.16
C PHE A 59 -1.26 -12.22 -2.90
N CYS A 60 -2.11 -12.60 -3.86
CA CYS A 60 -3.56 -12.51 -3.71
C CYS A 60 -4.24 -13.87 -3.69
N ALA A 61 -5.54 -13.90 -3.38
CA ALA A 61 -6.35 -15.11 -3.27
C ALA A 61 -6.45 -15.97 -4.55
N LYS A 62 -5.97 -15.47 -5.70
CA LYS A 62 -5.85 -16.25 -6.94
C LYS A 62 -4.62 -17.16 -6.95
N ALA A 63 -3.65 -16.91 -6.07
CA ALA A 63 -2.51 -17.77 -5.83
C ALA A 63 -2.84 -18.78 -4.73
N ASP A 64 -2.31 -19.99 -4.85
CA ASP A 64 -2.35 -20.95 -3.74
C ASP A 64 -1.46 -20.48 -2.57
N GLN A 65 -1.69 -21.04 -1.38
CA GLN A 65 -0.99 -20.64 -0.17
C GLN A 65 0.53 -20.87 -0.26
N LEU A 66 0.98 -21.94 -0.93
CA LEU A 66 2.41 -22.22 -1.07
C LEU A 66 3.10 -21.16 -1.93
N THR A 67 2.43 -20.69 -2.99
CA THR A 67 2.87 -19.59 -3.85
C THR A 67 2.96 -18.28 -3.08
N VAL A 68 1.97 -17.98 -2.23
CA VAL A 68 1.97 -16.80 -1.35
C VAL A 68 3.12 -16.87 -0.33
N ASP A 69 3.25 -17.99 0.37
CA ASP A 69 4.31 -18.18 1.37
C ASP A 69 5.71 -18.07 0.74
N ALA A 70 5.90 -18.66 -0.45
CA ALA A 70 7.13 -18.54 -1.22
C ALA A 70 7.41 -17.08 -1.62
N ALA A 71 6.41 -16.37 -2.15
CA ALA A 71 6.57 -14.98 -2.56
C ALA A 71 6.90 -14.04 -1.39
N VAL A 72 6.23 -14.22 -0.24
CA VAL A 72 6.50 -13.46 0.98
C VAL A 72 7.92 -13.72 1.48
N PHE A 73 8.34 -14.99 1.54
CA PHE A 73 9.69 -15.35 1.95
C PHE A 73 10.74 -14.71 1.02
N LEU A 74 10.51 -14.76 -0.29
CA LEU A 74 11.47 -14.30 -1.30
C LEU A 74 11.58 -12.77 -1.40
N ILE A 75 10.78 -11.98 -0.68
CA ILE A 75 11.04 -10.54 -0.51
C ILE A 75 12.50 -10.31 -0.07
N ARG A 76 13.06 -11.23 0.73
CA ARG A 76 14.45 -11.17 1.20
C ARG A 76 15.49 -11.19 0.08
N LEU A 77 15.16 -11.72 -1.10
CA LEU A 77 16.08 -11.73 -2.25
C LEU A 77 16.53 -10.32 -2.63
N HIS A 78 15.77 -9.30 -2.26
CA HIS A 78 16.15 -7.91 -2.47
C HIS A 78 17.47 -7.51 -1.80
N ALA A 79 17.89 -8.18 -0.73
CA ALA A 79 19.16 -7.93 -0.06
C ALA A 79 20.38 -8.46 -0.82
N TYR A 80 20.17 -9.26 -1.87
CA TYR A 80 21.22 -9.93 -2.62
C TYR A 80 21.46 -9.22 -3.97
N GLN A 81 22.69 -9.32 -4.49
CA GLN A 81 23.07 -8.72 -5.76
C GLN A 81 23.61 -9.79 -6.70
N ASN A 82 22.75 -10.30 -7.58
CA ASN A 82 23.14 -11.21 -8.65
C ASN A 82 22.06 -11.24 -9.75
N SER A 83 22.40 -11.80 -10.92
CA SER A 83 21.50 -11.87 -12.07
C SER A 83 20.21 -12.67 -11.81
N PHE A 84 20.22 -13.55 -10.81
CA PHE A 84 19.04 -14.30 -10.41
C PHE A 84 18.04 -13.43 -9.63
N VAL A 85 18.54 -12.52 -8.79
CA VAL A 85 17.73 -11.50 -8.12
C VAL A 85 17.14 -10.53 -9.14
N ASP A 86 17.91 -10.12 -10.15
CA ASP A 86 17.41 -9.23 -11.20
C ASP A 86 16.23 -9.86 -11.96
N LEU A 87 16.31 -11.17 -12.25
CA LEU A 87 15.21 -11.91 -12.85
C LEU A 87 13.99 -11.96 -11.92
N TRP A 88 14.19 -12.24 -10.64
CA TRP A 88 13.11 -12.22 -9.66
C TRP A 88 12.45 -10.84 -9.56
N LYS A 89 13.23 -9.75 -9.51
CA LYS A 89 12.72 -8.36 -9.50
C LYS A 89 11.90 -8.05 -10.76
N PHE A 90 12.37 -8.52 -11.92
CA PHE A 90 11.63 -8.37 -13.18
C PHE A 90 10.27 -9.09 -13.12
N GLN A 91 10.23 -10.35 -12.67
CA GLN A 91 8.99 -11.12 -12.54
C GLN A 91 8.04 -10.51 -11.49
N LEU A 92 8.58 -10.06 -10.35
CA LEU A 92 7.82 -9.35 -9.32
C LEU A 92 7.14 -8.10 -9.90
N THR A 93 7.88 -7.30 -10.67
CA THR A 93 7.31 -6.13 -11.36
C THR A 93 6.21 -6.51 -12.32
N LYS A 94 6.38 -7.58 -13.10
CA LYS A 94 5.33 -8.06 -14.01
C LYS A 94 4.04 -8.46 -13.28
N VAL A 95 4.13 -9.19 -12.15
CA VAL A 95 2.97 -9.52 -11.31
C VAL A 95 2.27 -8.27 -10.80
N LEU A 96 3.04 -7.34 -10.23
CA LEU A 96 2.49 -6.16 -9.58
C LEU A 96 1.96 -5.11 -10.55
N SER A 97 2.45 -5.09 -11.80
CA SER A 97 1.88 -4.27 -12.86
C SER A 97 0.64 -4.91 -13.51
N GLY A 98 0.38 -6.20 -13.25
CA GLY A 98 -0.75 -6.94 -13.82
C GLY A 98 -1.95 -7.14 -12.89
N CYS A 99 -1.81 -7.00 -11.57
CA CYS A 99 -2.87 -7.33 -10.63
C CYS A 99 -2.93 -6.41 -9.39
N CYS A 100 -4.01 -5.63 -9.26
CA CYS A 100 -4.26 -4.77 -8.10
C CYS A 100 -4.31 -5.56 -6.78
N ASP A 101 -4.88 -6.76 -6.78
CA ASP A 101 -4.95 -7.58 -5.57
C ASP A 101 -3.56 -8.07 -5.13
N CYS A 102 -2.64 -8.34 -6.07
CA CYS A 102 -1.25 -8.66 -5.73
C CYS A 102 -0.51 -7.45 -5.15
N VAL A 103 -0.82 -6.24 -5.63
CA VAL A 103 -0.28 -5.01 -5.05
C VAL A 103 -0.73 -4.83 -3.60
N ARG A 104 -2.02 -5.03 -3.33
CA ARG A 104 -2.56 -5.03 -1.96
C ARG A 104 -1.90 -6.12 -1.11
N GLY A 105 -1.89 -7.36 -1.60
CA GLY A 105 -1.31 -8.49 -0.89
C GLY A 105 0.18 -8.33 -0.60
N LEU A 106 0.95 -7.63 -1.45
CA LEU A 106 2.33 -7.28 -1.16
C LEU A 106 2.44 -6.40 0.10
N LYS A 107 1.56 -5.42 0.29
CA LYS A 107 1.59 -4.54 1.48
C LYS A 107 1.31 -5.33 2.77
N GLU A 108 0.41 -6.31 2.70
CA GLU A 108 0.15 -7.25 3.80
C GLU A 108 1.38 -8.15 4.04
N ALA A 109 1.98 -8.68 2.97
CA ALA A 109 3.18 -9.51 3.02
C ALA A 109 4.40 -8.77 3.61
N GLU A 110 4.57 -7.47 3.33
CA GLU A 110 5.62 -6.64 3.93
C GLU A 110 5.48 -6.56 5.45
N VAL A 111 4.26 -6.41 5.96
CA VAL A 111 3.99 -6.38 7.41
C VAL A 111 4.19 -7.78 8.00
N MET A 112 3.60 -8.81 7.40
CA MET A 112 3.70 -10.19 7.89
C MET A 112 5.14 -10.72 7.89
N SER A 113 5.92 -10.40 6.86
CA SER A 113 7.29 -10.92 6.72
C SER A 113 8.21 -10.40 7.83
N ARG A 114 7.99 -9.18 8.34
CA ARG A 114 8.71 -8.63 9.51
C ARG A 114 8.55 -9.49 10.77
N HIS A 115 7.37 -10.07 10.96
CA HIS A 115 7.04 -10.89 12.13
C HIS A 115 7.30 -12.39 11.93
N THR A 116 7.66 -12.80 10.70
CA THR A 116 7.91 -14.20 10.34
C THR A 116 9.34 -14.34 9.81
N TYR A 117 9.53 -14.36 8.50
CA TYR A 117 10.81 -14.66 7.85
C TYR A 117 11.94 -13.67 8.15
N PHE A 118 11.61 -12.47 8.62
CA PHE A 118 12.57 -11.42 8.98
C PHE A 118 12.66 -11.16 10.49
N ALA A 119 12.01 -11.98 11.33
CA ALA A 119 11.93 -11.74 12.77
C ALA A 119 13.30 -11.75 13.49
N THR A 120 14.34 -12.33 12.88
CA THR A 120 15.72 -12.30 13.41
C THR A 120 16.43 -10.97 13.24
N PHE A 121 15.94 -10.08 12.37
CA PHE A 121 16.58 -8.79 12.11
C PHE A 121 15.93 -7.69 12.96
N ASN A 122 16.76 -6.82 13.53
CA ASN A 122 16.27 -5.65 14.24
C ASN A 122 15.81 -4.55 13.27
N ASP A 123 15.10 -3.54 13.80
CA ASP A 123 14.58 -2.43 13.00
C ASP A 123 15.68 -1.57 12.33
N GLU A 124 16.90 -1.56 12.88
CA GLU A 124 18.04 -0.85 12.30
C GLU A 124 18.46 -1.45 10.96
N ILE A 125 18.32 -2.77 10.79
CA ILE A 125 18.59 -3.48 9.54
C ILE A 125 17.36 -3.43 8.62
N LEU A 126 16.16 -3.62 9.16
CA LEU A 126 14.95 -3.70 8.36
C LEU A 126 14.57 -2.36 7.73
N ARG A 127 14.78 -1.24 8.42
CA ARG A 127 14.46 0.09 7.90
C ARG A 127 15.18 0.43 6.59
N PRO A 128 16.53 0.35 6.48
CA PRO A 128 17.22 0.60 5.22
C PRO A 128 16.90 -0.46 4.16
N PHE A 129 16.67 -1.71 4.54
CA PHE A 129 16.23 -2.76 3.62
C PHE A 129 14.91 -2.39 2.92
N TYR A 130 13.87 -2.09 3.71
CA TYR A 130 12.55 -1.72 3.15
C TYR A 130 12.61 -0.41 2.39
N ARG A 131 13.38 0.59 2.86
CA ARG A 131 13.59 1.83 2.09
C ARG A 131 14.13 1.54 0.70
N ASN A 132 15.20 0.75 0.60
CA ASN A 132 15.79 0.38 -0.68
C ASN A 132 14.80 -0.44 -1.54
N PHE A 133 14.01 -1.31 -0.92
CA PHE A 133 12.95 -2.04 -1.61
C PHE A 133 11.91 -1.09 -2.22
N HIS A 134 11.40 -0.13 -1.46
CA HIS A 134 10.43 0.85 -1.94
C HIS A 134 11.03 1.79 -3.01
N ASP A 135 12.31 2.15 -2.92
CA ASP A 135 13.00 2.98 -3.93
C ASP A 135 13.10 2.25 -5.28
N ASP A 136 13.48 0.97 -5.27
CA ASP A 136 13.51 0.14 -6.49
C ASP A 136 12.11 -0.01 -7.09
N ARG A 137 11.08 -0.17 -6.26
CA ARG A 137 9.69 -0.22 -6.70
C ARG A 137 9.24 1.10 -7.31
N LEU A 138 9.58 2.23 -6.69
CA LEU A 138 9.26 3.57 -7.17
C LEU A 138 9.85 3.80 -8.57
N LYS A 139 11.11 3.40 -8.78
CA LYS A 139 11.72 3.44 -10.10
C LYS A 139 10.93 2.61 -11.12
N ALA A 140 10.58 1.37 -10.78
CA ALA A 140 9.81 0.51 -11.68
C ALA A 140 8.41 1.07 -12.02
N ILE A 141 7.75 1.75 -11.06
CA ILE A 141 6.47 2.40 -11.29
C ILE A 141 6.61 3.62 -12.20
N LEU A 142 7.63 4.46 -11.98
CA LEU A 142 7.91 5.60 -12.87
C LEU A 142 8.23 5.14 -14.29
N ASP A 143 9.02 4.08 -14.45
CA ASP A 143 9.32 3.48 -15.75
C ASP A 143 8.03 2.97 -16.43
N ALA A 144 7.13 2.32 -15.68
CA ALA A 144 5.85 1.83 -16.20
C ALA A 144 4.89 2.95 -16.62
N LEU A 145 4.85 4.06 -15.87
CA LEU A 145 4.06 5.25 -16.22
C LEU A 145 4.63 5.92 -17.47
N ALA A 146 5.96 5.99 -17.61
CA ALA A 146 6.62 6.58 -18.76
C ALA A 146 6.31 5.82 -20.07
N ILE A 147 6.14 4.49 -20.02
CA ILE A 147 5.67 3.68 -21.17
C ILE A 147 4.27 4.14 -21.63
N SER A 148 3.43 4.62 -20.70
CA SER A 148 2.11 5.17 -20.98
C SER A 148 2.14 6.68 -21.27
N HIS A 149 3.34 7.24 -21.49
CA HIS A 149 3.59 8.69 -21.66
C HIS A 149 3.14 9.57 -20.49
N ILE A 150 3.01 8.99 -19.29
CA ILE A 150 2.69 9.73 -18.06
C ILE A 150 4.00 10.05 -17.35
N THR A 151 4.39 11.32 -17.40
CA THR A 151 5.62 11.84 -16.79
C THR A 151 5.34 13.02 -15.87
N PRO A 152 6.24 13.37 -14.94
CA PRO A 152 6.04 14.48 -14.00
C PRO A 152 5.89 15.86 -14.65
N ASP A 153 6.36 16.01 -15.89
CA ASP A 153 6.30 17.23 -16.67
C ASP A 153 5.29 17.02 -17.82
N PRO A 154 4.00 17.35 -17.61
CA PRO A 154 2.95 16.99 -18.54
C PRO A 154 3.08 17.71 -19.88
N MET A 155 2.79 16.99 -20.97
CA MET A 155 2.67 17.62 -22.28
C MET A 155 1.37 18.43 -22.36
N PRO A 156 1.40 19.69 -22.81
CA PRO A 156 0.19 20.49 -22.96
C PRO A 156 -0.84 19.80 -23.86
N ASN A 157 -2.10 19.78 -23.42
CA ASN A 157 -3.25 19.28 -24.19
C ASN A 157 -3.21 17.78 -24.57
N SER A 158 -2.46 16.93 -23.85
CA SER A 158 -2.44 15.50 -24.16
C SER A 158 -3.78 14.78 -23.95
N GLY A 159 -4.64 15.33 -23.08
CA GLY A 159 -5.91 14.70 -22.68
C GLY A 159 -5.72 13.41 -21.87
N GLN A 160 -4.48 13.03 -21.57
CA GLN A 160 -4.14 11.81 -20.85
C GLN A 160 -4.46 11.93 -19.37
N THR A 161 -4.80 10.80 -18.77
CA THR A 161 -5.09 10.66 -17.35
C THR A 161 -4.45 9.38 -16.82
N LEU A 162 -4.46 9.20 -15.50
CA LEU A 162 -3.98 7.96 -14.87
C LEU A 162 -4.76 6.72 -15.35
N LEU A 163 -5.97 6.86 -15.91
CA LEU A 163 -6.70 5.73 -16.49
C LEU A 163 -6.01 5.12 -17.73
N ASP A 164 -5.11 5.88 -18.37
CA ASP A 164 -4.37 5.42 -19.54
C ASP A 164 -3.18 4.52 -19.17
N ALA A 165 -2.80 4.47 -17.88
CA ALA A 165 -1.83 3.52 -17.36
C ALA A 165 -2.49 2.19 -16.91
N PRO A 166 -1.73 1.08 -16.83
CA PRO A 166 -2.24 -0.16 -16.27
C PRO A 166 -2.79 0.03 -14.85
N SER A 167 -4.03 -0.41 -14.62
CA SER A 167 -4.75 -0.17 -13.36
C SER A 167 -3.97 -0.57 -12.11
N ALA A 168 -3.18 -1.65 -12.18
CA ALA A 168 -2.39 -2.12 -11.03
C ALA A 168 -1.18 -1.21 -10.73
N VAL A 169 -0.57 -0.59 -11.76
CA VAL A 169 0.48 0.41 -11.60
C VAL A 169 -0.08 1.63 -10.88
N VAL A 170 -1.24 2.12 -11.32
CA VAL A 170 -1.93 3.25 -10.68
C VAL A 170 -2.33 2.89 -9.25
N PHE A 171 -2.92 1.71 -9.04
CA PHE A 171 -3.29 1.25 -7.70
C PHE A 171 -2.08 1.15 -6.75
N HIS A 172 -0.89 0.80 -7.28
CA HIS A 172 0.36 0.75 -6.51
C HIS A 172 0.74 2.12 -5.95
N ILE A 173 0.62 3.18 -6.75
CA ILE A 173 0.88 4.55 -6.31
C ILE A 173 0.06 4.87 -5.05
N PHE A 174 -1.23 4.53 -5.07
CA PHE A 174 -2.13 4.81 -3.96
C PHE A 174 -2.01 3.81 -2.80
N SER A 175 -1.39 2.65 -3.00
CA SER A 175 -1.28 1.62 -1.96
C SER A 175 -0.04 1.77 -1.07
N ASP A 176 0.91 2.63 -1.42
CA ASP A 176 2.17 2.78 -0.70
C ASP A 176 2.45 4.26 -0.38
N LEU A 177 2.50 4.59 0.92
CA LEU A 177 2.81 5.95 1.37
C LEU A 177 4.19 6.44 0.95
N HIS A 178 5.15 5.54 0.69
CA HIS A 178 6.44 5.92 0.15
C HIS A 178 6.30 6.60 -1.22
N MET A 179 5.37 6.13 -2.05
CA MET A 179 5.07 6.73 -3.36
C MET A 179 4.45 8.12 -3.19
N MET A 180 3.54 8.27 -2.24
CA MET A 180 2.87 9.56 -1.93
C MET A 180 3.82 10.62 -1.33
N ARG A 181 5.05 10.24 -0.96
CA ARG A 181 6.09 11.19 -0.51
C ARG A 181 6.97 11.66 -1.65
N ASP A 182 7.00 10.96 -2.78
CA ASP A 182 7.82 11.36 -3.92
C ASP A 182 7.15 12.50 -4.70
N THR A 183 7.86 13.63 -4.83
CA THR A 183 7.33 14.83 -5.48
C THR A 183 7.00 14.64 -6.95
N ARG A 184 7.64 13.68 -7.64
CA ARG A 184 7.35 13.35 -9.04
C ARG A 184 6.02 12.63 -9.15
N ILE A 185 5.74 11.71 -8.22
CA ILE A 185 4.46 11.00 -8.13
C ILE A 185 3.33 11.98 -7.82
N ILE A 186 3.52 12.88 -6.87
CA ILE A 186 2.52 13.92 -6.56
C ILE A 186 2.24 14.80 -7.79
N LYS A 187 3.28 15.29 -8.49
CA LYS A 187 3.10 16.03 -9.74
C LYS A 187 2.28 15.24 -10.78
N ILE A 188 2.55 13.94 -10.92
CA ILE A 188 1.79 13.06 -11.81
C ILE A 188 0.32 12.98 -11.37
N ILE A 189 0.03 12.77 -10.09
CA ILE A 189 -1.36 12.68 -9.58
C ILE A 189 -2.14 13.96 -9.88
N HIS A 190 -1.55 15.14 -9.60
CA HIS A 190 -2.19 16.42 -9.87
C HIS A 190 -2.38 16.68 -11.38
N SER A 191 -1.41 16.27 -12.21
CA SER A 191 -1.43 16.59 -13.65
C SER A 191 -2.31 15.64 -14.47
N TYR A 192 -2.47 14.40 -14.04
CA TYR A 192 -3.16 13.34 -14.78
C TYR A 192 -4.39 12.80 -14.04
N LEU A 193 -5.01 13.61 -13.17
CA LEU A 193 -6.18 13.21 -12.39
C LEU A 193 -7.31 12.69 -13.31
N PRO A 194 -7.81 11.46 -13.12
CA PRO A 194 -8.97 10.97 -13.85
C PRO A 194 -10.22 11.80 -13.57
N LYS A 195 -11.08 11.96 -14.58
CA LYS A 195 -12.39 12.61 -14.39
C LYS A 195 -13.40 11.69 -13.70
N ASP A 196 -13.27 10.39 -13.97
CA ASP A 196 -14.15 9.34 -13.47
C ASP A 196 -13.43 8.42 -12.49
N PRO A 197 -14.16 7.77 -11.58
CA PRO A 197 -13.60 6.73 -10.71
C PRO A 197 -13.02 5.55 -11.51
N ILE A 198 -11.90 5.02 -11.03
CA ILE A 198 -11.25 3.82 -11.54
C ILE A 198 -12.00 2.59 -11.01
N THR A 199 -12.76 1.94 -11.87
CA THR A 199 -13.67 0.83 -11.51
C THR A 199 -12.99 -0.55 -11.45
N SER A 200 -11.78 -0.67 -12.00
CA SER A 200 -10.94 -1.87 -12.01
C SER A 200 -10.18 -2.11 -10.71
N TRP A 201 -10.25 -1.18 -9.76
CA TRP A 201 -9.68 -1.38 -8.43
C TRP A 201 -10.50 -2.37 -7.60
N PRO A 202 -9.88 -3.06 -6.64
CA PRO A 202 -10.64 -3.95 -5.78
C PRO A 202 -11.59 -3.14 -4.90
N LYS A 203 -12.73 -3.72 -4.52
CA LYS A 203 -13.87 -2.99 -3.93
C LYS A 203 -14.04 -3.16 -2.42
N ASP A 204 -13.12 -3.84 -1.77
CA ASP A 204 -13.20 -4.14 -0.34
C ASP A 204 -12.96 -2.86 0.47
N TYR A 205 -11.71 -2.43 0.58
CA TYR A 205 -11.30 -1.23 1.30
C TYR A 205 -10.33 -0.34 0.50
N PRO A 206 -10.37 0.99 0.73
CA PRO A 206 -9.58 1.96 -0.02
C PRO A 206 -8.08 1.82 0.25
N PRO A 207 -7.22 2.05 -0.76
CA PRO A 207 -5.78 2.10 -0.54
C PRO A 207 -5.42 3.37 0.25
N VAL A 208 -4.38 3.29 1.07
CA VAL A 208 -4.02 4.32 2.05
C VAL A 208 -3.79 5.72 1.45
N GLY A 209 -3.18 5.82 0.27
CA GLY A 209 -2.96 7.07 -0.43
C GLY A 209 -4.26 7.73 -0.91
N LEU A 210 -5.30 6.94 -1.21
CA LEU A 210 -6.62 7.49 -1.50
C LEU A 210 -7.23 8.16 -0.26
N LEU A 211 -7.03 7.57 0.92
CA LEU A 211 -7.50 8.18 2.18
C LEU A 211 -6.79 9.51 2.44
N LEU A 212 -5.50 9.60 2.16
CA LEU A 212 -4.75 10.85 2.26
C LEU A 212 -5.30 11.92 1.29
N LEU A 213 -5.64 11.55 0.06
CA LEU A 213 -6.18 12.49 -0.92
C LEU A 213 -7.55 13.10 -0.55
N LEU A 214 -8.30 12.48 0.37
CA LEU A 214 -9.58 13.04 0.85
C LEU A 214 -9.38 14.40 1.55
N VAL A 215 -8.16 14.69 2.01
CA VAL A 215 -7.80 15.95 2.67
C VAL A 215 -6.69 16.70 1.93
N ASP A 216 -6.44 16.39 0.66
CA ASP A 216 -5.44 17.07 -0.18
C ASP A 216 -5.72 18.58 -0.29
N GLN A 217 -4.71 19.42 -0.58
CA GLN A 217 -4.88 20.86 -0.83
C GLN A 217 -5.71 21.18 -2.07
N ALA A 218 -5.60 20.39 -3.13
CA ALA A 218 -6.34 20.55 -4.37
C ALA A 218 -7.79 20.08 -4.22
N GLU A 219 -8.75 20.95 -4.54
CA GLU A 219 -10.17 20.65 -4.40
C GLU A 219 -10.62 19.54 -5.35
N GLU A 220 -10.12 19.55 -6.58
CA GLU A 220 -10.37 18.55 -7.59
C GLU A 220 -9.91 17.15 -7.16
N LEU A 221 -8.76 17.04 -6.48
CA LEU A 221 -8.27 15.77 -5.94
C LEU A 221 -9.16 15.27 -4.81
N ARG A 222 -9.55 16.13 -3.87
CA ARG A 222 -10.48 15.76 -2.79
C ARG A 222 -11.81 15.26 -3.35
N TYR A 223 -12.35 15.96 -4.34
CA TYR A 223 -13.61 15.61 -4.98
C TYR A 223 -13.53 14.26 -5.70
N TRP A 224 -12.47 14.03 -6.49
CA TRP A 224 -12.24 12.74 -7.13
C TRP A 224 -12.04 11.61 -6.10
N ALA A 225 -11.25 11.86 -5.05
CA ALA A 225 -10.98 10.90 -4.00
C ALA A 225 -12.26 10.50 -3.26
N GLN A 226 -13.17 11.45 -3.00
CA GLN A 226 -14.47 11.18 -2.39
C GLN A 226 -15.34 10.30 -3.29
N LYS A 227 -15.37 10.58 -4.61
CA LYS A 227 -16.08 9.72 -5.57
C LYS A 227 -15.49 8.31 -5.60
N GLN A 228 -14.17 8.18 -5.68
CA GLN A 228 -13.50 6.89 -5.69
C GLN A 228 -13.76 6.12 -4.38
N ALA A 229 -13.69 6.79 -3.23
CA ALA A 229 -13.94 6.20 -1.93
C ALA A 229 -15.37 5.64 -1.80
N SER A 230 -16.35 6.20 -2.51
CA SER A 230 -17.73 5.72 -2.50
C SER A 230 -17.93 4.33 -3.13
N PHE A 231 -16.95 3.81 -3.87
CA PHE A 231 -17.01 2.49 -4.49
C PHE A 231 -16.62 1.34 -3.55
N TYR A 232 -16.02 1.65 -2.39
CA TYR A 232 -15.59 0.64 -1.43
C TYR A 232 -16.75 0.21 -0.52
N LYS A 233 -16.87 -1.09 -0.31
CA LYS A 233 -18.04 -1.71 0.32
C LYS A 233 -17.81 -2.15 1.76
N VAL A 234 -16.56 -2.35 2.16
CA VAL A 234 -16.21 -2.81 3.51
C VAL A 234 -15.84 -1.59 4.36
N ALA A 235 -16.70 -1.28 5.32
CA ALA A 235 -16.56 -0.17 6.25
C ALA A 235 -17.24 -0.55 7.59
N PRO A 236 -16.51 -0.54 8.72
CA PRO A 236 -15.08 -0.25 8.86
C PRO A 236 -14.19 -1.33 8.22
N VAL A 237 -12.91 -1.00 7.98
CA VAL A 237 -11.92 -1.98 7.54
C VAL A 237 -11.62 -2.94 8.71
N PRO A 238 -11.56 -4.27 8.49
CA PRO A 238 -11.19 -5.21 9.54
C PRO A 238 -9.79 -4.93 10.08
N MET A 239 -9.58 -5.14 11.38
CA MET A 239 -8.33 -4.79 12.06
C MET A 239 -7.10 -5.49 11.46
N GLU A 240 -7.27 -6.74 11.00
CA GLU A 240 -6.24 -7.54 10.32
C GLU A 240 -5.79 -6.94 8.98
N HIS A 241 -6.64 -6.14 8.32
CA HIS A 241 -6.33 -5.45 7.08
C HIS A 241 -6.00 -3.96 7.29
N PHE A 242 -6.15 -3.45 8.53
CA PHE A 242 -5.82 -2.08 8.88
C PHE A 242 -4.32 -1.93 9.18
N LEU A 243 -3.53 -1.92 8.10
CA LEU A 243 -2.06 -1.87 8.15
C LEU A 243 -1.51 -0.62 8.87
N PRO A 244 -0.26 -0.65 9.37
CA PRO A 244 0.39 0.50 10.04
C PRO A 244 0.36 1.80 9.24
N MET A 245 0.38 1.72 7.90
CA MET A 245 0.26 2.89 7.03
C MET A 245 -1.10 3.61 7.16
N HIS A 246 -2.19 2.87 7.42
CA HIS A 246 -3.50 3.49 7.67
C HIS A 246 -3.49 4.26 8.99
N VAL A 247 -2.86 3.70 10.02
CA VAL A 247 -2.64 4.38 11.31
C VAL A 247 -1.85 5.66 11.09
N THR A 248 -0.78 5.62 10.29
CA THR A 248 0.01 6.82 9.95
C THR A 248 -0.84 7.90 9.27
N VAL A 249 -1.66 7.56 8.28
CA VAL A 249 -2.57 8.55 7.66
C VAL A 249 -3.56 9.09 8.67
N LEU A 250 -4.16 8.22 9.49
CA LEU A 250 -5.12 8.63 10.50
C LEU A 250 -4.49 9.61 11.50
N GLU A 251 -3.26 9.36 11.96
CA GLU A 251 -2.53 10.26 12.87
C GLU A 251 -2.25 11.61 12.21
N VAL A 252 -1.75 11.61 10.97
CA VAL A 252 -1.44 12.85 10.22
C VAL A 252 -2.71 13.68 10.04
N VAL A 253 -3.82 13.07 9.62
CA VAL A 253 -5.08 13.80 9.40
C VAL A 253 -5.68 14.27 10.73
N THR A 254 -5.63 13.44 11.78
CA THR A 254 -6.11 13.82 13.12
C THR A 254 -5.34 15.02 13.66
N ASN A 255 -4.01 15.05 13.48
CA ASN A 255 -3.17 16.20 13.83
C ASN A 255 -3.57 17.46 13.06
N ALA A 256 -3.75 17.34 11.74
CA ALA A 256 -4.16 18.48 10.91
C ALA A 256 -5.52 19.05 11.34
N VAL A 257 -6.47 18.17 11.65
CA VAL A 257 -7.83 18.54 12.10
C VAL A 257 -7.84 19.20 13.48
N THR A 258 -7.02 18.70 14.41
CA THR A 258 -6.92 19.22 15.78
C THR A 258 -6.04 20.45 15.92
N GLY A 259 -5.34 20.86 14.85
CA GLY A 259 -4.32 21.91 14.93
C GLY A 259 -3.13 21.49 15.81
N GLY A 260 -2.91 20.18 15.99
CA GLY A 260 -1.87 19.62 16.83
C GLY A 260 -0.45 19.96 16.36
N LEU A 261 0.50 19.89 17.30
CA LEU A 261 1.92 20.17 17.05
C LEU A 261 2.47 19.33 15.88
N GLN A 262 3.28 19.97 15.03
CA GLN A 262 3.90 19.39 13.83
C GLN A 262 4.57 18.04 14.13
N ALA A 263 4.37 17.06 13.26
CA ALA A 263 5.01 15.76 13.39
C ALA A 263 6.53 15.88 13.53
N SER A 264 7.09 15.14 14.49
CA SER A 264 8.52 15.16 14.82
C SER A 264 9.40 14.44 13.78
N GLY A 265 8.80 13.82 12.77
CA GLY A 265 9.49 13.03 11.74
C GLY A 265 9.48 13.70 10.36
N GLY A 266 10.63 13.73 9.68
CA GLY A 266 10.78 14.34 8.35
C GLY A 266 9.83 13.76 7.28
N ASP A 267 9.57 12.45 7.34
CA ASP A 267 8.69 11.75 6.40
C ASP A 267 7.21 12.16 6.52
N LEU A 268 6.76 12.56 7.71
CA LEU A 268 5.38 12.98 7.96
C LEU A 268 5.15 14.42 7.49
N LYS A 269 6.17 15.28 7.59
CA LYS A 269 6.10 16.69 7.15
C LYS A 269 5.81 16.83 5.66
N VAL A 270 6.31 15.92 4.83
CA VAL A 270 6.03 15.92 3.39
C VAL A 270 4.55 15.69 3.14
N LEU A 271 3.92 14.78 3.90
CA LEU A 271 2.49 14.49 3.79
C LEU A 271 1.64 15.64 4.36
N GLU A 272 2.02 16.20 5.52
CA GLU A 272 1.37 17.39 6.09
C GLU A 272 1.36 18.57 5.12
N GLY A 273 2.46 18.76 4.37
CA GLY A 273 2.58 19.81 3.36
C GLY A 273 1.61 19.67 2.19
N GLN A 274 0.99 18.50 1.99
CA GLN A 274 -0.01 18.23 0.93
C GLN A 274 -1.45 18.42 1.42
N ILE A 275 -1.66 18.60 2.72
CA ILE A 275 -3.00 18.61 3.32
C ILE A 275 -3.61 20.02 3.30
N ALA A 276 -4.92 20.09 3.04
CA ALA A 276 -5.72 21.31 3.06
C ALA A 276 -5.62 22.03 4.41
N LYS A 277 -5.60 23.37 4.37
CA LYS A 277 -5.59 24.21 5.58
C LYS A 277 -6.96 24.70 5.98
N ASP A 278 -7.95 24.61 5.09
CA ASP A 278 -9.33 25.00 5.43
C ASP A 278 -9.96 23.93 6.34
N PRO A 279 -10.47 24.30 7.53
CA PRO A 279 -11.08 23.35 8.45
C PRO A 279 -12.27 22.60 7.85
N ALA A 280 -13.09 23.23 7.00
CA ALA A 280 -14.26 22.55 6.42
C ALA A 280 -13.83 21.44 5.45
N ALA A 281 -12.85 21.72 4.59
CA ALA A 281 -12.25 20.70 3.73
C ALA A 281 -11.64 19.53 4.53
N LEU A 282 -10.88 19.84 5.59
CA LEU A 282 -10.28 18.84 6.48
C LEU A 282 -11.34 17.95 7.12
N TRP A 283 -12.35 18.54 7.77
CA TRP A 283 -13.40 17.80 8.44
C TRP A 283 -14.25 16.96 7.49
N SER A 284 -14.52 17.48 6.28
CA SER A 284 -15.24 16.72 5.24
C SER A 284 -14.48 15.45 4.86
N GLY A 285 -13.18 15.56 4.58
CA GLY A 285 -12.35 14.40 4.26
C GLY A 285 -12.18 13.45 5.45
N TYR A 286 -11.95 13.99 6.64
CA TYR A 286 -11.79 13.22 7.87
C TYR A 286 -13.04 12.39 8.21
N CYS A 287 -14.25 12.94 8.03
CA CYS A 287 -15.50 12.20 8.20
C CYS A 287 -15.57 10.98 7.27
N VAL A 288 -15.09 11.10 6.03
CA VAL A 288 -15.05 9.96 5.10
C VAL A 288 -14.01 8.93 5.54
N ILE A 289 -12.83 9.37 5.99
CA ILE A 289 -11.77 8.49 6.53
C ILE A 289 -12.29 7.68 7.72
N LEU A 290 -12.97 8.33 8.67
CA LEU A 290 -13.47 7.71 9.90
C LEU A 290 -14.45 6.56 9.65
N ARG A 291 -15.15 6.54 8.50
CA ARG A 291 -16.01 5.40 8.12
C ARG A 291 -15.23 4.10 7.92
N PHE A 292 -13.95 4.19 7.60
CA PHE A 292 -13.07 3.05 7.32
C PHE A 292 -12.22 2.66 8.54
N VAL A 293 -12.25 3.43 9.63
CA VAL A 293 -11.43 3.17 10.82
C VAL A 293 -12.07 2.06 11.67
N PRO A 294 -11.33 1.02 12.07
CA PRO A 294 -11.78 0.01 13.02
C PRO A 294 -12.28 0.64 14.33
N LEU A 295 -13.36 0.10 14.90
CA LEU A 295 -13.99 0.64 16.11
C LEU A 295 -13.03 0.64 17.31
N GLU A 296 -12.09 -0.30 17.33
CA GLU A 296 -11.04 -0.45 18.34
C GLU A 296 -10.13 0.78 18.43
N LEU A 297 -9.95 1.52 17.32
CA LEU A 297 -9.11 2.71 17.25
C LEU A 297 -9.84 4.01 17.62
N PHE A 298 -11.15 3.96 17.88
CA PHE A 298 -11.88 5.14 18.38
C PHE A 298 -11.54 5.47 19.83
N ARG A 299 -10.98 4.51 20.57
CA ARG A 299 -10.47 4.69 21.93
C ARG A 299 -8.94 4.77 21.88
N PRO A 300 -8.29 5.53 22.80
CA PRO A 300 -6.84 5.51 22.93
C PRO A 300 -6.33 4.08 23.09
N SER A 301 -5.29 3.73 22.34
CA SER A 301 -4.67 2.41 22.39
C SER A 301 -3.15 2.52 22.30
N LYS A 302 -2.44 1.42 22.54
CA LYS A 302 -0.98 1.38 22.34
C LYS A 302 -0.58 1.63 20.88
N SER A 303 -1.50 1.38 19.95
CA SER A 303 -1.27 1.48 18.51
C SER A 303 -1.68 2.83 17.93
N PHE A 304 -2.42 3.65 18.68
CA PHE A 304 -2.92 4.94 18.22
C PHE A 304 -3.21 5.86 19.42
N ASN A 305 -2.51 6.99 19.48
CA ASN A 305 -2.47 7.84 20.67
C ASN A 305 -3.61 8.86 20.79
N PHE A 306 -4.46 9.02 19.78
CA PHE A 306 -5.57 9.96 19.83
C PHE A 306 -6.83 9.29 20.36
N ASP A 307 -7.61 10.03 21.16
CA ASP A 307 -9.01 9.69 21.41
C ASP A 307 -9.87 10.32 20.30
N ILE A 308 -10.19 9.55 19.25
CA ILE A 308 -11.00 10.02 18.12
C ILE A 308 -12.35 10.56 18.62
N ARG A 309 -12.95 9.94 19.64
CA ARG A 309 -14.22 10.40 20.20
C ARG A 309 -14.06 11.77 20.81
N HIS A 310 -12.98 12.02 21.53
CA HIS A 310 -12.70 13.34 22.10
C HIS A 310 -12.50 14.39 21.00
N VAL A 311 -11.79 14.05 19.92
CA VAL A 311 -11.61 14.93 18.76
C VAL A 311 -12.96 15.29 18.12
N ILE A 312 -13.83 14.30 17.89
CA ILE A 312 -15.17 14.52 17.33
C ILE A 312 -16.04 15.35 18.28
N LEU A 313 -16.07 15.00 19.57
CA LEU A 313 -16.87 15.71 20.57
C LEU A 313 -16.41 17.17 20.72
N GLY A 314 -15.10 17.40 20.75
CA GLY A 314 -14.53 18.75 20.77
C GLY A 314 -15.03 19.59 19.60
N HIS A 315 -15.03 19.02 18.39
CA HIS A 315 -15.52 19.71 17.21
C HIS A 315 -17.03 20.01 17.23
N LEU A 316 -17.85 19.12 17.78
CA LEU A 316 -19.28 19.38 17.94
C LEU A 316 -19.57 20.57 18.88
N HIS A 317 -18.61 20.92 19.75
CA HIS A 317 -18.68 22.08 20.62
C HIS A 317 -18.06 23.35 20.01
N ASP A 318 -17.42 23.26 18.83
CA ASP A 318 -16.95 24.44 18.12
C ASP A 318 -18.16 25.26 17.64
N THR A 319 -18.51 26.31 18.39
CA THR A 319 -19.61 27.23 18.04
C THR A 319 -19.27 28.15 16.86
N GLY A 320 -18.25 27.81 16.06
CA GLY A 320 -17.93 28.50 14.83
C GLY A 320 -19.06 28.35 13.82
N ASN A 321 -19.35 29.41 13.08
CA ASN A 321 -20.51 29.60 12.20
C ASN A 321 -20.56 28.65 10.95
N ARG A 322 -20.42 27.34 11.12
CA ARG A 322 -20.36 26.35 10.03
C ARG A 322 -21.43 25.23 10.21
N GLN A 323 -22.04 24.85 9.08
CA GLN A 323 -23.24 24.00 8.86
C GLN A 323 -23.20 22.56 9.45
N PRO A 324 -24.34 21.82 9.48
CA PRO A 324 -24.66 20.90 10.57
C PRO A 324 -24.13 19.47 10.36
N PHE A 325 -23.34 19.01 11.33
CA PHE A 325 -22.92 17.61 11.55
C PHE A 325 -24.07 16.61 11.83
N SER A 326 -25.33 17.01 11.67
CA SER A 326 -26.52 16.22 12.04
C SER A 326 -26.62 14.84 11.38
N LEU A 327 -25.93 14.60 10.26
CA LEU A 327 -25.92 13.31 9.57
C LEU A 327 -24.96 12.26 10.18
N PHE A 328 -23.92 12.67 10.92
CA PHE A 328 -22.93 11.71 11.46
C PHE A 328 -23.35 11.13 12.82
N ALA A 329 -24.11 11.88 13.62
CA ALA A 329 -24.55 11.46 14.95
C ALA A 329 -25.45 10.21 14.92
N HIS A 330 -26.18 9.96 13.83
CA HIS A 330 -27.03 8.78 13.69
C HIS A 330 -26.28 7.47 13.44
N THR A 331 -25.05 7.51 12.94
CA THR A 331 -24.28 6.29 12.64
C THR A 331 -23.51 5.77 13.86
N ILE A 332 -23.12 6.65 14.79
CA ILE A 332 -22.34 6.28 15.99
C ILE A 332 -23.25 5.83 17.15
N THR A 333 -24.52 6.25 17.18
CA THR A 333 -25.44 5.98 18.30
C THR A 333 -26.22 4.66 18.24
N LEU A 334 -25.98 3.79 17.25
CA LEU A 334 -26.79 2.58 17.01
C LEU A 334 -26.09 1.24 17.27
N THR A 335 -24.98 1.20 18.00
CA THR A 335 -24.48 -0.03 18.62
C THR A 335 -24.64 0.08 20.14
N PRO A 336 -25.73 -0.44 20.72
CA PRO A 336 -25.78 -0.68 22.15
C PRO A 336 -24.79 -1.79 22.49
N ASP A 337 -23.99 -1.55 23.55
CA ASP A 337 -23.17 -2.58 24.22
C ASP A 337 -24.02 -3.78 24.69
#